data_AF-A0AAX3WPM6-F1
#
_entry.id   AF-A0AAX3WPM6-F1
#
_cell.length_a   1.000
_cell.length_b   1.000
_cell.length_c   1.000
_cell.angle_alpha   90.00
_cell.angle_beta   90.00
_cell.angle_gamma   90.00
#
_symmetry.space_group_name_H-M   'P 1'
#
loop_
_entity.id
_entity.type
_entity.pdbx_description
1 polymer ?
#
loop_
_entity_poly.entity_id
_entity_poly.type
_entity_poly.pdbx_seq_one_letter_code
_entity_poly.pdbx_strand_id
1 'polypeptide(L)'
;MQHVTLTLNAAGVALPAQKAADTAAHVVAAALNSITDEHLAEPWLSGFGISYRFNGPAASIEERRITYESWLLGKGFQDITKGIREMLEEAYVFVSALSWEPRLTTQEELEQDIASLRRRAEKLNLPMLLEEVNRALMTPLTYGTELLSLQRARNCLEHRRGIVGEQDIDPNTLAMTLSFPRLKMYYMRGDQEIEIAPGEVIDTGNEMLEAPILVRQAERLRTYDLGERIILTAADFNEIAMACHMLADDLLQKLPASGRE
;
A
#
# COMPACT_ATOMS: atom_id res chain seq x y z
N MET A 1 7.41 4.53 -45.96
CA MET A 1 7.85 4.14 -44.61
C MET A 1 6.62 4.14 -43.72
N GLN A 2 6.39 3.08 -42.94
CA GLN A 2 5.35 3.10 -41.91
C GLN A 2 5.93 3.78 -40.67
N HIS A 3 5.19 4.73 -40.12
CA HIS A 3 5.53 5.37 -38.85
C HIS A 3 4.82 4.60 -37.73
N VAL A 4 5.56 4.28 -36.66
CA VAL A 4 4.99 3.74 -35.43
C VAL A 4 4.92 4.88 -34.43
N THR A 5 3.70 5.20 -33.99
CA THR A 5 3.48 6.20 -32.93
C THR A 5 3.36 5.47 -31.60
N LEU A 6 4.23 5.81 -30.64
CA LEU A 6 4.16 5.29 -29.28
C LEU A 6 3.37 6.25 -28.40
N THR A 7 2.24 5.81 -27.87
CA THR A 7 1.43 6.61 -26.93
C THR A 7 1.65 6.10 -25.52
N LEU A 8 2.22 6.94 -24.66
CA LEU A 8 2.44 6.62 -23.25
C LEU A 8 1.27 7.10 -22.38
N ASN A 9 0.64 6.16 -21.66
CA ASN A 9 -0.48 6.44 -20.78
C ASN A 9 -0.01 6.66 -19.34
N ALA A 10 0.10 7.92 -18.92
CA ALA A 10 0.52 8.26 -17.55
C ALA A 10 -0.42 7.66 -16.48
N ALA A 11 -1.74 7.63 -16.74
CA ALA A 11 -2.70 7.04 -15.80
C ALA A 11 -2.51 5.52 -15.63
N GLY A 12 -1.93 4.84 -16.63
CA GLY A 12 -1.59 3.42 -16.55
C GLY A 12 -0.50 3.11 -15.52
N VAL A 13 0.34 4.09 -15.19
CA VAL A 13 1.45 3.94 -14.22
C VAL A 13 0.92 3.73 -12.80
N ALA A 14 -0.11 4.48 -12.40
CA ALA A 14 -0.72 4.42 -11.07
C ALA A 14 -1.60 3.17 -10.84
N LEU A 15 -2.04 2.54 -11.93
CA LEU A 15 -3.07 1.50 -11.91
C LEU A 15 -2.74 0.26 -11.07
N PRO A 16 -1.49 -0.27 -11.04
CA PRO A 16 -1.17 -1.44 -10.21
C PRO A 16 -1.43 -1.21 -8.72
N ALA A 17 -1.03 -0.05 -8.19
CA ALA A 17 -1.21 0.32 -6.80
C ALA A 17 -2.69 0.50 -6.45
N GLN A 18 -3.44 1.22 -7.28
CA GLN A 18 -4.87 1.46 -7.10
C GLN A 18 -5.67 0.14 -7.11
N LYS A 19 -5.42 -0.72 -8.12
CA LYS A 19 -6.08 -2.03 -8.21
C LYS A 19 -5.76 -2.93 -7.02
N ALA A 20 -4.52 -2.94 -6.55
CA ALA A 20 -4.11 -3.73 -5.39
C ALA A 20 -4.83 -3.24 -4.13
N ALA A 21 -4.92 -1.92 -3.91
CA ALA A 21 -5.67 -1.33 -2.81
C ALA A 21 -7.15 -1.69 -2.85
N ASP A 22 -7.81 -1.50 -3.98
CA ASP A 22 -9.24 -1.78 -4.12
C ASP A 22 -9.55 -3.27 -3.95
N THR A 23 -8.76 -4.14 -4.58
CA THR A 23 -8.95 -5.59 -4.50
C THR A 23 -8.74 -6.07 -3.08
N ALA A 24 -7.65 -5.66 -2.43
CA ALA A 24 -7.33 -6.07 -1.08
C ALA A 24 -8.39 -5.55 -0.08
N ALA A 25 -8.81 -4.29 -0.20
CA ALA A 25 -9.87 -3.72 0.64
C ALA A 25 -11.20 -4.46 0.48
N HIS A 26 -11.63 -4.75 -0.75
CA HIS A 26 -12.87 -5.51 -0.97
C HIS A 26 -12.79 -6.93 -0.43
N VAL A 27 -11.68 -7.65 -0.67
CA VAL A 27 -11.50 -9.03 -0.20
C VAL A 27 -11.46 -9.08 1.32
N VAL A 28 -10.69 -8.22 1.96
CA VAL A 28 -10.59 -8.14 3.42
C VAL A 28 -11.93 -7.79 4.03
N ALA A 29 -12.62 -6.77 3.52
CA ALA A 29 -13.93 -6.36 4.04
C ALA A 29 -14.97 -7.47 3.88
N ALA A 30 -15.04 -8.13 2.71
CA ALA A 30 -15.96 -9.22 2.49
C ALA A 30 -15.70 -10.39 3.46
N ALA A 31 -14.44 -10.78 3.61
CA ALA A 31 -14.04 -11.88 4.48
C ALA A 31 -14.31 -11.59 5.96
N LEU A 32 -13.88 -10.42 6.48
CA LEU A 32 -14.08 -10.06 7.88
C LEU A 32 -15.56 -9.87 8.25
N ASN A 33 -16.39 -9.35 7.34
CA ASN A 33 -17.82 -9.19 7.59
C ASN A 33 -18.61 -10.51 7.48
N SER A 34 -18.04 -11.53 6.82
CA SER A 34 -18.70 -12.81 6.59
C SER A 34 -18.36 -13.88 7.63
N ILE A 35 -17.35 -13.66 8.48
CA ILE A 35 -16.84 -14.71 9.36
C ILE A 35 -17.69 -14.87 10.63
N THR A 36 -18.27 -16.07 10.78
CA THR A 36 -19.10 -16.45 11.92
C THR A 36 -18.34 -17.40 12.84
N ASP A 37 -18.84 -17.58 14.06
CA ASP A 37 -18.29 -18.58 14.99
C ASP A 37 -18.37 -20.01 14.44
N GLU A 38 -19.38 -20.32 13.63
CA GLU A 38 -19.53 -21.62 12.95
C GLU A 38 -18.38 -21.87 11.97
N HIS A 39 -18.03 -20.87 11.15
CA HIS A 39 -16.90 -20.95 10.22
C HIS A 39 -15.56 -21.19 10.94
N LEU A 40 -15.41 -20.67 12.17
CA LEU A 40 -14.19 -20.79 12.98
C LEU A 40 -14.13 -22.09 13.78
N ALA A 41 -15.27 -22.56 14.29
CA ALA A 41 -15.38 -23.79 15.07
C ALA A 41 -15.03 -25.02 14.23
N GLU A 42 -15.54 -25.08 13.01
CA GLU A 42 -15.31 -26.17 12.07
C GLU A 42 -14.86 -25.61 10.71
N PRO A 43 -13.56 -25.32 10.50
CA PRO A 43 -13.11 -24.86 9.21
C PRO A 43 -13.11 -26.03 8.22
N TRP A 44 -13.98 -25.98 7.20
CA TRP A 44 -13.95 -26.91 6.06
C TRP A 44 -13.97 -26.16 4.74
N LEU A 45 -13.26 -26.69 3.73
CA LEU A 45 -13.37 -26.19 2.37
C LEU A 45 -14.59 -26.84 1.71
N SER A 46 -15.57 -26.03 1.32
CA SER A 46 -16.69 -26.50 0.49
C SER A 46 -16.22 -26.72 -0.94
N GLY A 47 -16.34 -27.95 -1.46
CA GLY A 47 -15.99 -28.28 -2.83
C GLY A 47 -16.44 -29.68 -3.23
N PHE A 48 -16.44 -29.97 -4.54
CA PHE A 48 -16.68 -31.32 -5.04
C PHE A 48 -15.40 -32.16 -4.88
N GLY A 49 -15.47 -33.26 -4.12
CA GLY A 49 -14.38 -34.23 -4.03
C GLY A 49 -14.05 -34.67 -2.60
N ILE A 50 -12.86 -35.27 -2.45
CA ILE A 50 -12.33 -35.70 -1.16
C ILE A 50 -11.77 -34.49 -0.41
N SER A 51 -12.33 -34.19 0.76
CA SER A 51 -11.81 -33.14 1.64
C SER A 51 -10.81 -33.71 2.64
N TYR A 52 -9.67 -33.06 2.79
CA TYR A 52 -8.65 -33.39 3.79
C TYR A 52 -8.84 -32.51 5.03
N ARG A 53 -8.72 -33.11 6.21
CA ARG A 53 -8.72 -32.39 7.49
C ARG A 53 -7.39 -32.64 8.19
N PHE A 54 -6.72 -31.56 8.57
CA PHE A 54 -5.50 -31.62 9.36
C PHE A 54 -5.82 -31.27 10.80
N ASN A 55 -5.51 -32.18 11.73
CA ASN A 55 -5.65 -31.91 13.15
C ASN A 55 -4.47 -31.05 13.59
N GLY A 56 -4.74 -29.78 13.85
CA GLY A 56 -3.78 -28.84 14.44
C GLY A 56 -3.88 -28.79 15.97
N PRO A 57 -3.09 -27.93 16.62
CA PRO A 57 -3.25 -27.61 18.03
C PRO A 57 -4.69 -27.17 18.33
N ALA A 58 -5.20 -27.53 19.50
CA ALA A 58 -6.48 -27.00 19.97
C ALA A 58 -6.37 -25.47 20.11
N ALA A 59 -7.33 -24.76 19.53
CA ALA A 59 -7.44 -23.31 19.60
C ALA A 59 -8.92 -22.96 19.76
N SER A 60 -9.20 -22.05 20.68
CA SER A 60 -10.52 -21.46 20.90
C SER A 60 -11.00 -20.70 19.66
N ILE A 61 -12.31 -20.45 19.57
CA ILE A 61 -12.90 -19.65 18.50
C ILE A 61 -12.26 -18.25 18.46
N GLU A 62 -11.99 -17.66 19.63
CA GLU A 62 -11.37 -16.35 19.73
C GLU A 62 -9.92 -16.33 19.20
N GLU A 63 -9.09 -17.30 19.58
CA GLU A 63 -7.72 -17.42 19.05
C GLU A 63 -7.70 -17.62 17.54
N ARG A 64 -8.68 -18.37 17.01
CA ARG A 64 -8.84 -18.56 15.56
C ARG A 64 -9.27 -17.28 14.87
N ARG A 65 -10.18 -16.50 15.46
CA ARG A 65 -10.62 -15.20 14.95
C ARG A 65 -9.44 -14.24 14.83
N ILE A 66 -8.67 -14.09 15.91
CA ILE A 66 -7.46 -13.24 15.94
C ILE A 66 -6.44 -13.70 14.88
N THR A 67 -6.22 -15.01 14.77
CA THR A 67 -5.28 -15.57 13.79
C THR A 67 -5.75 -15.31 12.36
N TYR A 68 -7.03 -15.52 12.08
CA TYR A 68 -7.64 -15.30 10.77
C TYR A 68 -7.55 -13.82 10.35
N GLU A 69 -7.97 -12.91 11.24
CA GLU A 69 -7.92 -11.48 11.00
C GLU A 69 -6.48 -11.01 10.75
N SER A 70 -5.54 -11.40 11.63
CA SER A 70 -4.13 -11.04 11.48
C SER A 70 -3.53 -11.56 10.17
N TRP A 71 -3.88 -12.78 9.77
CA TRP A 71 -3.40 -13.37 8.52
C TRP A 71 -3.97 -12.64 7.30
N LEU A 72 -5.27 -12.36 7.32
CA LEU A 72 -5.99 -11.72 6.22
C LEU A 72 -5.52 -10.27 6.02
N LEU A 73 -5.43 -9.49 7.10
CA LEU A 73 -4.91 -8.11 7.06
C LEU A 73 -3.44 -8.08 6.62
N GLY A 74 -2.63 -9.00 7.14
CA GLY A 74 -1.22 -9.14 6.73
C GLY A 74 -1.06 -9.49 5.25
N LYS A 75 -1.95 -10.33 4.70
CA LYS A 75 -1.94 -10.69 3.27
C LYS A 75 -2.40 -9.55 2.38
N GLY A 76 -3.50 -8.87 2.72
CA GLY A 76 -3.92 -7.70 1.97
C GLY A 76 -2.85 -6.59 1.98
N PHE A 77 -2.13 -6.41 3.10
CA PHE A 77 -1.03 -5.45 3.19
C PHE A 77 0.13 -5.82 2.25
N GLN A 78 0.48 -7.11 2.17
CA GLN A 78 1.49 -7.60 1.22
C GLN A 78 1.09 -7.33 -0.23
N ASP A 79 -0.18 -7.56 -0.58
CA ASP A 79 -0.68 -7.32 -1.93
C ASP A 79 -0.68 -5.82 -2.29
N ILE A 80 -1.09 -4.94 -1.36
CA ILE A 80 -1.02 -3.48 -1.54
C ILE A 80 0.42 -3.04 -1.78
N THR A 81 1.35 -3.45 -0.92
CA THR A 81 2.76 -3.06 -1.04
C THR A 81 3.42 -3.63 -2.30
N LYS A 82 2.97 -4.79 -2.80
CA LYS A 82 3.37 -5.31 -4.11
C LYS A 82 2.85 -4.42 -5.24
N GLY A 83 1.58 -4.00 -5.19
CA GLY A 83 1.01 -3.06 -6.17
C GLY A 83 1.74 -1.71 -6.20
N ILE A 84 2.13 -1.18 -5.04
CA ILE A 84 2.96 0.02 -4.92
C ILE A 84 4.32 -0.17 -5.62
N ARG A 85 4.95 -1.33 -5.43
CA ARG A 85 6.21 -1.65 -6.10
C ARG A 85 6.04 -1.72 -7.62
N GLU A 86 5.02 -2.43 -8.10
CA GLU A 86 4.70 -2.55 -9.53
C GLU A 86 4.43 -1.18 -10.16
N MET A 87 3.74 -0.27 -9.45
CA MET A 87 3.54 1.12 -9.88
C MET A 87 4.88 1.86 -10.08
N LEU A 88 5.85 1.70 -9.18
CA LEU A 88 7.17 2.31 -9.34
C LEU A 88 7.97 1.68 -10.50
N GLU A 89 7.81 0.38 -10.73
CA GLU A 89 8.41 -0.31 -11.88
C GLU A 89 7.81 0.21 -13.21
N GLU A 90 6.50 0.41 -13.29
CA GLU A 90 5.85 1.04 -14.44
C GLU A 90 6.26 2.50 -14.60
N ALA A 91 6.46 3.24 -13.49
CA ALA A 91 6.96 4.62 -13.54
C ALA A 91 8.35 4.68 -14.16
N TYR A 92 9.24 3.75 -13.76
CA TYR A 92 10.58 3.62 -14.33
C TYR A 92 10.53 3.36 -15.83
N VAL A 93 9.66 2.44 -16.28
CA VAL A 93 9.48 2.16 -17.72
C VAL A 93 8.96 3.39 -18.45
N PHE A 94 7.95 4.08 -17.90
CA PHE A 94 7.35 5.27 -18.49
C PHE A 94 8.39 6.38 -18.71
N VAL A 95 9.12 6.76 -17.67
CA VAL A 95 10.10 7.86 -17.76
C VAL A 95 11.30 7.49 -18.63
N SER A 96 11.70 6.21 -18.62
CA SER A 96 12.76 5.71 -19.50
C SER A 96 12.34 5.76 -20.97
N ALA A 97 11.13 5.32 -21.29
CA ALA A 97 10.60 5.35 -22.65
C ALA A 97 10.41 6.78 -23.17
N LEU A 98 10.01 7.71 -22.31
CA LEU A 98 9.85 9.13 -22.68
C LEU A 98 11.19 9.78 -23.07
N SER A 99 12.30 9.27 -22.53
CA SER A 99 13.64 9.76 -22.83
C SER A 99 14.20 9.26 -24.17
N TRP A 100 13.53 8.32 -24.85
CA TRP A 100 14.02 7.76 -26.10
C TRP A 100 14.04 8.78 -27.24
N GLU A 101 15.07 8.69 -28.07
CA GLU A 101 15.16 9.43 -29.32
C GLU A 101 14.50 8.64 -30.44
N PRO A 102 13.78 9.30 -31.37
CA PRO A 102 13.21 8.64 -32.54
C PRO A 102 14.28 7.90 -33.34
N ARG A 103 14.06 6.59 -33.57
CA ARG A 103 14.97 5.75 -34.36
C ARG A 103 14.20 4.83 -35.29
N LEU A 104 14.81 4.46 -36.40
CA LEU A 104 14.31 3.36 -37.24
C LEU A 104 14.43 2.07 -36.42
N THR A 105 13.30 1.40 -36.21
CA THR A 105 13.23 0.14 -35.46
C THR A 105 12.06 -0.69 -35.95
N THR A 106 12.09 -1.99 -35.68
CA THR A 106 10.95 -2.88 -35.91
C THR A 106 10.04 -2.93 -34.69
N GLN A 107 8.80 -3.40 -34.86
CA GLN A 107 7.91 -3.63 -33.72
C GLN A 107 8.51 -4.63 -32.72
N GLU A 108 9.15 -5.70 -33.22
CA GLU A 108 9.77 -6.72 -32.38
C GLU A 108 10.93 -6.13 -31.55
N GLU A 109 11.77 -5.28 -32.13
CA GLU A 109 12.84 -4.58 -31.42
C GLU A 109 12.28 -3.64 -30.35
N LEU A 110 11.21 -2.90 -30.65
CA LEU A 110 10.55 -2.01 -29.68
C LEU A 110 10.00 -2.80 -28.48
N GLU A 111 9.35 -3.94 -28.73
CA GLU A 111 8.85 -4.83 -27.67
C GLU A 111 10.00 -5.39 -26.81
N GLN A 112 11.12 -5.76 -27.43
CA GLN A 112 12.32 -6.22 -26.73
C GLN A 112 12.95 -5.13 -25.85
N ASP A 113 12.97 -3.88 -26.32
CA ASP A 113 13.46 -2.73 -25.56
C ASP A 113 12.60 -2.47 -24.32
N ILE A 114 11.28 -2.44 -24.48
CA ILE A 114 10.34 -2.28 -23.35
C ILE A 114 10.50 -3.44 -22.36
N ALA A 115 10.60 -4.68 -22.83
CA ALA A 115 10.85 -5.84 -21.98
C ALA A 115 12.21 -5.78 -21.27
N SER A 116 13.22 -5.16 -21.89
CA SER A 116 14.52 -4.90 -21.27
C SER A 116 14.40 -3.88 -20.12
N LEU A 117 13.64 -2.80 -20.32
CA LEU A 117 13.37 -1.81 -19.27
C LEU A 117 12.66 -2.43 -18.07
N ARG A 118 11.63 -3.26 -18.29
CA ARG A 118 10.93 -3.99 -17.22
C ARG A 118 11.87 -4.88 -16.42
N ARG A 119 12.68 -5.71 -17.10
CA ARG A 119 13.69 -6.56 -16.46
C ARG A 119 14.75 -5.77 -15.66
N ARG A 120 15.04 -4.53 -16.07
CA ARG A 120 15.93 -3.64 -15.32
C ARG A 120 15.24 -3.14 -14.05
N ALA A 121 14.00 -2.67 -14.15
CA ALA A 121 13.22 -2.21 -13.01
C ALA A 121 13.07 -3.30 -11.93
N GLU A 122 12.71 -4.52 -12.33
CA GLU A 122 12.54 -5.68 -11.43
C GLU A 122 13.80 -6.00 -10.60
N LYS A 123 14.99 -5.78 -11.17
CA LYS A 123 16.28 -6.05 -10.53
C LYS A 123 16.68 -5.00 -9.51
N LEU A 124 16.09 -3.82 -9.56
CA LEU A 124 16.37 -2.76 -8.59
C LEU A 124 15.72 -3.12 -7.25
N ASN A 125 16.45 -2.90 -6.15
CA ASN A 125 15.82 -2.87 -4.85
C ASN A 125 14.98 -1.58 -4.72
N LEU A 126 14.05 -1.54 -3.77
CA LEU A 126 13.13 -0.41 -3.65
C LEU A 126 13.84 0.95 -3.49
N PRO A 127 14.87 1.11 -2.63
CA PRO A 127 15.61 2.36 -2.53
C PRO A 127 16.19 2.84 -3.87
N MET A 128 16.84 1.94 -4.62
CA MET A 128 17.42 2.27 -5.94
C MET A 128 16.36 2.59 -6.97
N LEU A 129 15.25 1.83 -6.99
CA LEU A 129 14.13 2.08 -7.90
C LEU A 129 13.50 3.45 -7.62
N LEU A 130 13.28 3.78 -6.35
CA LEU A 130 12.75 5.07 -5.92
C LEU A 130 13.68 6.21 -6.30
N GLU A 131 15.00 6.04 -6.18
CA GLU A 131 15.98 7.04 -6.61
C GLU A 131 15.93 7.28 -8.12
N GLU A 132 15.93 6.22 -8.94
CA GLU A 132 15.86 6.32 -10.40
C GLU A 132 14.56 6.99 -10.86
N VAL A 133 13.41 6.63 -10.27
CA VAL A 133 12.13 7.26 -10.56
C VAL A 133 12.16 8.74 -10.18
N ASN A 134 12.55 9.06 -8.93
CA ASN A 134 12.58 10.46 -8.45
C ASN A 134 13.48 11.37 -9.29
N ARG A 135 14.59 10.84 -9.84
CA ARG A 135 15.49 11.62 -10.71
C ARG A 135 14.82 12.06 -12.00
N ALA A 136 13.81 11.32 -12.46
CA ALA A 136 13.11 11.57 -13.72
C ALA A 136 11.73 12.24 -13.55
N LEU A 137 11.22 12.36 -12.32
CA LEU A 137 10.00 13.10 -12.02
C LEU A 137 10.22 14.63 -12.08
N MET A 138 9.14 15.39 -12.25
CA MET A 138 9.19 16.86 -12.20
C MET A 138 9.60 17.38 -10.83
N THR A 139 9.16 16.69 -9.78
CA THR A 139 9.61 16.85 -8.40
C THR A 139 9.68 15.48 -7.72
N PRO A 140 10.53 15.27 -6.71
CA PRO A 140 10.57 14.01 -5.98
C PRO A 140 9.23 13.68 -5.32
N LEU A 141 8.93 12.39 -5.14
CA LEU A 141 7.76 11.92 -4.41
C LEU A 141 7.73 12.48 -2.98
N THR A 142 6.54 12.86 -2.53
CA THR A 142 6.30 13.47 -1.22
C THR A 142 6.54 12.44 -0.12
N TYR A 143 6.16 11.20 -0.40
CA TYR A 143 6.04 10.12 0.58
C TYR A 143 7.15 9.05 0.45
N GLY A 144 8.34 9.46 0.02
CA GLY A 144 9.46 8.53 -0.20
C GLY A 144 9.83 7.73 1.06
N THR A 145 9.75 8.37 2.23
CA THR A 145 10.02 7.76 3.55
C THR A 145 9.00 6.68 3.91
N GLU A 146 7.71 6.94 3.65
CA GLU A 146 6.58 6.07 3.93
C GLU A 146 6.60 4.84 3.01
N LEU A 147 6.99 5.01 1.74
CA LEU A 147 7.20 3.88 0.83
C LEU A 147 8.26 2.91 1.37
N LEU A 148 9.35 3.44 1.93
CA LEU A 148 10.40 2.62 2.53
C LEU A 148 9.96 1.95 3.82
N SER A 149 9.15 2.62 4.65
CA SER A 149 8.63 2.05 5.91
C SER A 149 7.60 0.94 5.64
N LEU A 150 6.71 1.12 4.65
CA LEU A 150 5.78 0.09 4.16
C LEU A 150 6.52 -1.15 3.68
N GLN A 151 7.57 -0.98 2.88
CA GLN A 151 8.39 -2.09 2.39
C GLN A 151 9.11 -2.83 3.52
N ARG A 152 9.55 -2.11 4.55
CA ARG A 152 10.19 -2.72 5.72
C ARG A 152 9.20 -3.58 6.50
N ALA A 153 8.01 -3.03 6.79
CA ALA A 153 6.92 -3.77 7.42
C ALA A 153 6.53 -5.01 6.60
N ARG A 154 6.47 -4.91 5.26
CA ARG A 154 6.20 -6.06 4.37
C ARG A 154 7.24 -7.15 4.54
N ASN A 155 8.52 -6.79 4.49
CA ASN A 155 9.63 -7.74 4.63
C ASN A 155 9.58 -8.44 6.00
N CYS A 156 9.21 -7.72 7.06
CA CYS A 156 9.03 -8.28 8.39
C CYS A 156 7.86 -9.28 8.43
N LEU A 157 6.70 -8.90 7.91
CA LEU A 157 5.52 -9.77 7.80
C LEU A 157 5.82 -11.05 6.98
N GLU A 158 6.51 -10.92 5.85
CA GLU A 158 6.81 -12.03 4.93
C GLU A 158 7.89 -12.97 5.45
N HIS A 159 9.03 -12.43 5.88
CA HIS A 159 10.23 -13.24 6.15
C HIS A 159 10.41 -13.60 7.63
N ARG A 160 9.77 -12.85 8.53
CA ARG A 160 9.93 -13.01 9.98
C ARG A 160 8.60 -13.26 10.69
N ARG A 161 7.56 -13.61 9.92
CA ARG A 161 6.20 -13.85 10.43
C ARG A 161 5.64 -12.65 11.22
N GLY A 162 6.08 -11.45 10.85
CA GLY A 162 5.73 -10.20 11.51
C GLY A 162 6.45 -9.92 12.82
N ILE A 163 7.47 -10.70 13.21
CA ILE A 163 8.26 -10.41 14.41
C ILE A 163 9.44 -9.51 14.03
N VAL A 164 9.53 -8.34 14.66
CA VAL A 164 10.57 -7.34 14.42
C VAL A 164 11.94 -7.89 14.81
N GLY A 165 12.86 -7.93 13.85
CA GLY A 165 14.25 -8.33 14.06
C GLY A 165 15.23 -7.15 14.04
N GLU A 166 16.50 -7.41 14.31
CA GLU A 166 17.56 -6.39 14.31
C GLU A 166 17.68 -5.66 12.96
N GLN A 167 17.38 -6.32 11.84
CA GLN A 167 17.39 -5.69 10.52
C GLN A 167 16.21 -4.73 10.23
N ASP A 168 15.18 -4.74 11.08
CA ASP A 168 13.96 -3.94 10.89
C ASP A 168 13.99 -2.62 11.68
N ILE A 169 14.77 -2.56 12.75
CA ILE A 169 14.84 -1.41 13.64
C ILE A 169 15.74 -0.31 13.08
N ASP A 170 15.39 0.94 13.36
CA ASP A 170 16.31 2.06 13.16
C ASP A 170 17.38 2.04 14.27
N PRO A 171 18.68 2.15 13.94
CA PRO A 171 19.74 2.09 14.94
C PRO A 171 19.71 3.25 15.95
N ASN A 172 19.06 4.37 15.62
CA ASN A 172 18.96 5.53 16.49
C ASN A 172 17.74 5.44 17.43
N THR A 173 16.60 4.94 16.94
CA THR A 173 15.38 4.83 17.76
C THR A 173 15.22 3.46 18.43
N LEU A 174 15.99 2.46 17.99
CA LEU A 174 15.90 1.06 18.41
C LEU A 174 14.52 0.41 18.18
N ALA A 175 13.72 0.99 17.28
CA ALA A 175 12.39 0.51 16.94
C ALA A 175 12.14 0.50 15.43
N MET A 176 11.25 -0.37 14.97
CA MET A 176 10.72 -0.33 13.61
C MET A 176 9.53 0.64 13.58
N THR A 177 9.51 1.54 12.62
CA THR A 177 8.36 2.42 12.39
C THR A 177 7.70 2.10 11.07
N LEU A 178 6.39 1.86 11.10
CA LEU A 178 5.50 1.86 9.94
C LEU A 178 4.83 3.23 9.87
N SER A 179 5.02 3.92 8.75
CA SER A 179 4.46 5.24 8.50
C SER A 179 3.70 5.29 7.19
N PHE A 180 2.59 6.03 7.15
CA PHE A 180 1.81 6.23 5.93
C PHE A 180 0.95 7.48 6.02
N PRO A 181 0.66 8.15 4.89
CA PRO A 181 -0.27 9.27 4.88
C PRO A 181 -1.70 8.79 5.17
N ARG A 182 -2.45 9.60 5.90
CA ARG A 182 -3.85 9.38 6.22
C ARG A 182 -4.64 10.69 6.09
N LEU A 183 -5.96 10.56 5.99
CA LEU A 183 -6.88 11.66 6.19
C LEU A 183 -7.26 11.74 7.68
N LYS A 184 -7.02 12.89 8.28
CA LYS A 184 -7.45 13.21 9.65
C LYS A 184 -8.72 14.05 9.56
N MET A 185 -9.81 13.51 10.10
CA MET A 185 -11.06 14.24 10.30
C MET A 185 -11.07 14.82 11.72
N TYR A 186 -11.38 16.10 11.86
CA TYR A 186 -11.35 16.78 13.15
C TYR A 186 -12.37 17.92 13.21
N TYR A 187 -12.68 18.38 14.42
CA TYR A 187 -13.42 19.61 14.66
C TYR A 187 -12.71 20.45 15.73
N MET A 188 -13.11 21.70 15.87
CA MET A 188 -12.58 22.61 16.89
C MET A 188 -13.56 22.70 18.06
N ARG A 189 -13.11 22.33 19.27
CA ARG A 189 -13.81 22.59 20.54
C ARG A 189 -13.13 23.78 21.21
N GLY A 190 -13.70 24.98 21.04
CA GLY A 190 -12.95 26.22 21.28
C GLY A 190 -11.69 26.28 20.41
N ASP A 191 -10.52 26.42 21.03
CA ASP A 191 -9.22 26.43 20.34
C ASP A 191 -8.55 25.05 20.24
N GLN A 192 -9.21 24.00 20.72
CA GLN A 192 -8.65 22.65 20.72
C GLN A 192 -9.10 21.86 19.49
N GLU A 193 -8.13 21.33 18.75
CA GLU A 193 -8.38 20.33 17.71
C GLU A 193 -8.73 18.99 18.34
N ILE A 194 -9.93 18.47 18.04
CA ILE A 194 -10.39 17.14 18.46
C ILE A 194 -10.51 16.26 17.22
N GLU A 195 -9.75 15.16 17.19
CA GLU A 195 -9.88 14.14 16.14
C GLU A 195 -11.18 13.38 16.32
N ILE A 196 -11.94 13.22 15.23
CA ILE A 196 -13.23 12.52 15.27
C ILE A 196 -12.98 11.02 15.38
N ALA A 197 -13.59 10.41 16.39
CA ALA A 197 -13.58 8.97 16.62
C ALA A 197 -15.02 8.39 16.56
N PRO A 198 -15.19 7.09 16.28
CA PRO A 198 -16.51 6.46 16.32
C PRO A 198 -17.19 6.64 17.68
N GLY A 199 -18.43 7.13 17.66
CA GLY A 199 -19.22 7.38 18.87
C GLY A 199 -18.95 8.73 19.55
N GLU A 200 -18.03 9.54 19.02
CA GLU A 200 -17.76 10.87 19.55
C GLU A 200 -18.97 11.79 19.33
N VAL A 201 -19.41 12.46 20.40
CA VAL A 201 -20.42 13.51 20.32
C VAL A 201 -19.71 14.81 19.98
N ILE A 202 -20.08 15.40 18.84
CA ILE A 202 -19.52 16.68 18.41
C ILE A 202 -20.21 17.80 19.19
N ASP A 203 -19.46 18.50 20.03
CA ASP A 203 -19.87 19.76 20.65
C ASP A 203 -18.82 20.83 20.40
N THR A 204 -19.24 22.08 20.24
CA THR A 204 -18.34 23.21 19.96
C THR A 204 -17.65 23.75 21.22
N GLY A 205 -18.04 23.29 22.41
CA GLY A 205 -17.61 23.83 23.71
C GLY A 205 -18.03 25.28 23.97
N ASN A 206 -18.89 25.86 23.11
CA ASN A 206 -19.33 27.24 23.16
C ASN A 206 -20.81 27.37 22.73
N GLU A 207 -21.33 28.59 22.60
CA GLU A 207 -22.73 28.83 22.17
C GLU A 207 -22.97 28.57 20.67
N MET A 208 -21.96 28.17 19.88
CA MET A 208 -22.15 27.87 18.46
C MET A 208 -22.94 26.57 18.29
N LEU A 209 -24.00 26.66 17.50
CA LEU A 209 -24.92 25.54 17.21
C LEU A 209 -24.34 24.52 16.21
N GLU A 210 -23.28 24.87 15.47
CA GLU A 210 -22.69 24.03 14.42
C GLU A 210 -21.17 24.00 14.54
N ALA A 211 -20.58 22.79 14.51
CA ALA A 211 -19.14 22.58 14.43
C ALA A 211 -18.76 22.13 13.00
N PRO A 212 -17.91 22.87 12.26
CA PRO A 212 -17.45 22.41 10.95
C PRO A 212 -16.57 21.17 11.12
N ILE A 213 -16.86 20.14 10.32
CA ILE A 213 -15.98 18.97 10.18
C ILE A 213 -14.90 19.32 9.16
N LEU A 214 -13.66 19.30 9.61
CA LEU A 214 -12.48 19.61 8.82
C LEU A 214 -11.73 18.32 8.48
N VAL A 215 -11.08 18.31 7.31
CA VAL A 215 -10.27 17.18 6.85
C VAL A 215 -8.91 17.73 6.42
N ARG A 216 -7.83 17.09 6.90
CA ARG A 216 -6.46 17.37 6.44
C ARG A 216 -5.66 16.09 6.25
N GLN A 217 -4.65 16.16 5.40
CA GLN A 217 -3.64 15.10 5.34
C GLN A 217 -2.79 15.15 6.62
N ALA A 218 -2.48 13.98 7.15
CA ALA A 218 -1.62 13.79 8.30
C ALA A 218 -0.80 12.50 8.12
N GLU A 219 0.23 12.31 8.93
CA GLU A 219 1.00 11.07 8.99
C GLU A 219 0.44 10.17 10.10
N ARG A 220 0.30 8.86 9.81
CA ARG A 220 0.12 7.83 10.82
C ARG A 220 1.48 7.19 11.10
N LEU A 221 1.80 7.04 12.39
CA LEU A 221 2.97 6.31 12.86
C LEU A 221 2.55 5.13 13.72
N ARG A 222 3.12 3.96 13.44
CA ARG A 222 3.07 2.76 14.28
C ARG A 222 4.49 2.33 14.58
N THR A 223 4.85 2.28 15.85
CA THR A 223 6.19 1.91 16.31
C THR A 223 6.14 0.55 16.97
N TYR A 224 7.14 -0.28 16.68
CA TYR A 224 7.25 -1.64 17.19
C TYR A 224 8.67 -1.89 17.70
N ASP A 225 8.78 -2.42 18.91
CA ASP A 225 10.06 -2.73 19.55
C ASP A 225 10.68 -4.02 19.00
N LEU A 226 11.97 -4.23 19.26
CA LEU A 226 12.66 -5.47 18.91
C LEU A 226 11.96 -6.69 19.54
N GLY A 227 11.62 -7.69 18.73
CA GLY A 227 10.88 -8.87 19.15
C GLY A 227 9.36 -8.69 19.23
N GLU A 228 8.85 -7.47 19.03
CA GLU A 228 7.41 -7.22 18.95
C GLU A 228 6.84 -7.77 17.64
N ARG A 229 5.57 -8.18 17.69
CA ARG A 229 4.83 -8.60 16.50
C ARG A 229 4.10 -7.40 15.92
N ILE A 230 4.24 -7.19 14.61
CA ILE A 230 3.39 -6.26 13.85
C ILE A 230 1.95 -6.76 13.91
N ILE A 231 1.08 -5.95 14.52
CA ILE A 231 -0.37 -6.12 14.54
C ILE A 231 -0.97 -4.97 13.75
N LEU A 232 -1.72 -5.32 12.70
CA LEU A 232 -2.52 -4.38 11.93
C LEU A 232 -3.98 -4.56 12.34
N THR A 233 -4.67 -3.46 12.62
CA THR A 233 -6.13 -3.47 12.82
C THR A 233 -6.85 -3.26 11.49
N ALA A 234 -8.16 -3.56 11.43
CA ALA A 234 -8.97 -3.20 10.27
C ALA A 234 -8.95 -1.67 9.97
N ALA A 235 -8.83 -0.84 11.00
CA ALA A 235 -8.68 0.61 10.84
C ALA A 235 -7.34 0.97 10.18
N ASP A 236 -6.23 0.38 10.64
CA ASP A 236 -4.91 0.56 10.01
C ASP A 236 -4.95 0.15 8.55
N PHE A 237 -5.57 -0.99 8.26
CA PHE A 237 -5.67 -1.52 6.91
C PHE A 237 -6.42 -0.57 5.96
N ASN A 238 -7.56 -0.04 6.39
CA ASN A 238 -8.33 0.93 5.61
C ASN A 238 -7.52 2.22 5.36
N GLU A 239 -6.81 2.72 6.37
CA GLU A 239 -5.94 3.89 6.19
C GLU A 239 -4.77 3.59 5.23
N ILE A 240 -4.17 2.40 5.29
CA ILE A 240 -3.09 1.98 4.37
C ILE A 240 -3.61 1.83 2.93
N ALA A 241 -4.80 1.28 2.73
CA ALA A 241 -5.43 1.20 1.41
C ALA A 241 -5.69 2.61 0.83
N MET A 242 -6.16 3.55 1.65
CA MET A 242 -6.28 4.96 1.27
C MET A 242 -4.90 5.59 0.97
N ALA A 243 -3.90 5.30 1.80
CA ALA A 243 -2.54 5.78 1.61
C ALA A 243 -1.96 5.36 0.25
N CYS A 244 -2.27 4.14 -0.19
CA CYS A 244 -1.90 3.63 -1.52
C CYS A 244 -2.43 4.52 -2.65
N HIS A 245 -3.70 4.97 -2.56
CA HIS A 245 -4.28 5.90 -3.52
C HIS A 245 -3.58 7.27 -3.47
N MET A 246 -3.31 7.81 -2.27
CA MET A 246 -2.60 9.07 -2.12
C MET A 246 -1.16 9.02 -2.70
N LEU A 247 -0.48 7.89 -2.52
CA LEU A 247 0.85 7.64 -3.10
C LEU A 247 0.80 7.59 -4.63
N ALA A 248 -0.21 6.92 -5.18
CA ALA A 248 -0.40 6.79 -6.62
C ALA A 248 -0.73 8.13 -7.28
N ASP A 249 -1.57 8.95 -6.63
CA ASP A 249 -1.91 10.29 -7.10
C ASP A 249 -0.70 11.23 -7.04
N ASP A 250 0.11 11.17 -5.96
CA ASP A 250 1.35 11.95 -5.84
C ASP A 250 2.32 11.64 -6.99
N LEU A 251 2.50 10.36 -7.32
CA LEU A 251 3.33 9.94 -8.45
C LEU A 251 2.76 10.46 -9.77
N LEU A 252 1.47 10.25 -10.03
CA LEU A 252 0.83 10.63 -11.29
C LEU A 252 0.95 12.13 -11.57
N GLN A 253 0.76 12.97 -10.54
CA GLN A 253 0.89 14.42 -10.65
C GLN A 253 2.31 14.89 -10.94
N LYS A 254 3.32 14.06 -10.65
CA LYS A 254 4.75 14.38 -10.80
C LYS A 254 5.39 13.75 -12.03
N LEU A 255 4.66 12.89 -12.76
CA LEU A 255 5.13 12.34 -14.01
C LEU A 255 5.30 13.45 -15.07
N PRO A 256 6.38 13.42 -15.86
CA PRO A 256 6.56 14.36 -16.96
C PRO A 256 5.47 14.17 -18.03
N ALA A 257 5.06 15.26 -18.68
CA ALA A 257 4.05 15.22 -19.73
C ALA A 257 4.51 14.37 -20.93
N SER A 258 3.62 13.51 -21.46
CA SER A 258 3.88 12.64 -22.62
C SER A 258 3.78 13.35 -23.98
N GLY A 259 3.79 14.68 -24.01
CA GLY A 259 3.55 15.51 -25.20
C GLY A 259 4.69 15.56 -26.23
N ARG A 260 5.29 14.41 -26.58
CA ARG A 260 6.11 14.26 -27.78
C ARG A 260 5.27 13.53 -28.84
N GLU A 261 4.69 14.30 -29.75
CA GLU A 261 4.13 13.79 -31.02
C GLU A 261 5.25 13.35 -31.98
#